data_AF-E6LIM0-F1
#
_entry.id   AF-E6LIM0-F1
#
_cell.length_a   1.000
_cell.length_b   1.000
_cell.length_c   1.000
_cell.angle_alpha   90.00
_cell.angle_beta   90.00
_cell.angle_gamma   90.00
#
_symmetry.space_group_name_H-M   'P 1'
#
loop_
_entity.id
_entity.type
_entity.pdbx_description
1 polymer ?
#
loop_
_entity_poly.entity_id
_entity_poly.type
_entity_poly.pdbx_seq_one_letter_code
_entity_poly.pdbx_strand_id
1 'polypeptide(L)'
;MKLLVVLVCSGVLFGLVTLLFAKTTKLFKEIYQARVQNYKLRAFIGTAIVVLFIIVFSDKKYEGISLWITDNAFNGTSEWQDPVLKLFLTSTSLEAGLQGGEVPSLFEIGTSLGSVIGQFVGISPSFIEALEMITVFRCTTNSP
;
A
#
# COMPACT_ATOMS: atom_id res chain seq x y z
N MET A 1 -15.61 -20.41 14.68
CA MET A 1 -14.79 -20.94 13.56
C MET A 1 -14.66 -19.98 12.39
N LYS A 2 -15.74 -19.39 11.83
CA LYS A 2 -15.67 -18.48 10.66
C LYS A 2 -14.64 -17.35 10.82
N LEU A 3 -14.65 -16.64 11.96
CA LEU A 3 -13.70 -15.56 12.23
C LEU A 3 -12.23 -16.02 12.20
N LEU A 4 -11.93 -17.15 12.84
CA LEU A 4 -10.56 -17.66 12.96
C LEU A 4 -9.99 -18.05 11.58
N VAL A 5 -10.81 -18.66 10.72
CA VAL A 5 -10.43 -18.97 9.33
C VAL A 5 -10.14 -17.70 8.56
N VAL A 6 -10.98 -16.68 8.70
CA VAL A 6 -10.80 -15.40 8.01
C VAL A 6 -9.50 -14.74 8.44
N LEU A 7 -9.20 -14.70 9.75
CA LEU A 7 -7.97 -14.12 10.29
C LEU A 7 -6.71 -14.85 9.81
N VAL A 8 -6.76 -16.18 9.70
CA VAL A 8 -5.63 -16.96 9.18
C VAL A 8 -5.44 -16.69 7.68
N CYS A 9 -6.52 -16.74 6.91
CA CYS A 9 -6.47 -16.48 5.47
C CYS A 9 -6.03 -15.05 5.17
N SER A 10 -6.54 -14.07 5.93
CA SER A 10 -6.17 -12.67 5.78
C SER A 10 -4.69 -12.52 6.08
N GLY A 11 -4.18 -12.97 7.24
CA GLY A 11 -2.76 -12.88 7.58
C GLY A 11 -1.82 -13.48 6.52
N VAL A 12 -2.20 -14.57 5.86
CA VAL A 12 -1.44 -15.13 4.71
C VAL A 12 -1.45 -14.18 3.51
N LEU A 13 -2.62 -13.63 3.15
CA LEU A 13 -2.73 -12.64 2.06
C LEU A 13 -1.88 -11.40 2.35
N PHE A 14 -1.85 -10.91 3.58
CA PHE A 14 -1.03 -9.75 3.96
C PHE A 14 0.47 -10.06 3.95
N GLY A 15 0.88 -11.25 4.37
CA GLY A 15 2.25 -11.71 4.19
C GLY A 15 2.68 -11.73 2.72
N LEU A 16 1.77 -12.10 1.81
CA LEU A 16 2.03 -12.04 0.37
C LEU A 16 2.09 -10.61 -0.17
N VAL A 17 1.23 -9.71 0.31
CA VAL A 17 1.20 -8.29 -0.11
C VAL A 17 2.45 -7.55 0.35
N THR A 18 2.91 -7.79 1.57
CA THR A 18 4.17 -7.23 2.08
C THR A 18 5.38 -7.76 1.31
N LEU A 19 5.41 -9.05 0.99
CA LEU A 19 6.42 -9.62 0.09
C LEU A 19 6.37 -8.99 -1.31
N LEU A 20 5.17 -8.75 -1.85
CA LEU A 20 4.97 -8.11 -3.13
C LEU A 20 5.46 -6.66 -3.11
N PHE A 21 5.17 -5.91 -2.04
CA PHE A 21 5.67 -4.56 -1.84
C PHE A 21 7.21 -4.54 -1.85
N ALA A 22 7.85 -5.40 -1.04
CA ALA A 22 9.31 -5.49 -0.98
C ALA A 22 9.94 -5.82 -2.35
N LYS A 23 9.34 -6.77 -3.10
CA LYS A 23 9.81 -7.12 -4.45
C LYS A 23 9.60 -5.99 -5.45
N THR A 24 8.47 -5.31 -5.39
CA THR A 24 8.13 -4.21 -6.31
C THR A 24 9.06 -3.02 -6.08
N THR A 25 9.27 -2.64 -4.82
CA THR A 25 10.24 -1.62 -4.42
C THR A 25 11.65 -1.98 -4.89
N LYS A 26 12.11 -3.23 -4.69
CA LYS A 26 13.39 -3.68 -5.24
C LYS A 26 13.47 -3.59 -6.77
N LEU A 27 12.40 -3.96 -7.47
CA LEU A 27 12.34 -3.88 -8.94
C LEU A 27 12.44 -2.43 -9.43
N PHE A 28 11.69 -1.51 -8.83
CA PHE A 28 11.77 -0.08 -9.18
C PHE A 28 13.15 0.49 -8.90
N LYS A 29 13.79 0.10 -7.79
CA LYS A 29 15.17 0.46 -7.49
C LYS A 29 16.12 0.07 -8.62
N GLU A 30 16.06 -1.19 -9.05
CA GLU A 30 16.90 -1.72 -10.13
C GLU A 30 16.63 -1.02 -11.46
N ILE A 31 15.36 -0.81 -11.83
CA ILE A 31 14.97 -0.10 -13.05
C ILE A 31 15.53 1.33 -13.03
N TYR A 32 15.33 2.05 -11.93
CA TYR A 32 15.80 3.42 -11.83
C TYR A 32 17.32 3.53 -11.85
N GLN A 33 18.03 2.64 -11.16
CA GLN A 33 19.49 2.63 -11.16
C GLN A 33 20.06 2.25 -12.54
N ALA A 34 19.42 1.32 -13.25
CA ALA A 34 19.85 0.89 -14.58
C ALA A 34 19.55 1.92 -15.68
N ARG A 35 18.43 2.64 -15.58
CA ARG A 35 17.97 3.58 -16.63
C ARG A 35 18.34 5.04 -16.36
N VAL A 36 18.43 5.45 -15.10
CA VAL A 36 18.54 6.86 -14.70
C VAL A 36 19.55 7.04 -13.56
N GLN A 37 20.83 7.16 -13.92
CA GLN A 37 21.90 7.36 -12.93
C GLN A 37 21.83 8.72 -12.21
N ASN A 38 21.29 9.75 -12.87
CA ASN A 38 21.18 11.09 -12.27
C ASN A 38 19.97 11.17 -11.32
N TYR A 39 20.24 11.34 -10.02
CA TYR A 39 19.20 11.39 -8.99
C TYR A 39 18.13 12.47 -9.20
N LYS A 40 18.50 13.63 -9.76
CA LYS A 40 17.55 14.74 -10.01
C LYS A 40 16.56 14.36 -11.10
N LEU A 41 17.07 13.74 -12.17
CA LEU A 41 16.24 13.28 -13.29
C LEU A 41 15.35 12.13 -12.84
N ARG A 42 15.86 11.24 -12.00
CA ARG A 42 15.09 10.14 -11.41
C ARG A 42 13.92 10.67 -10.57
N ALA A 43 14.18 11.62 -9.67
CA ALA A 43 13.15 12.26 -8.87
C ALA A 43 12.10 12.97 -9.74
N PHE A 44 12.54 13.67 -10.79
CA PHE A 44 11.63 14.30 -11.75
C PHE A 44 10.72 13.29 -12.45
N ILE A 45 11.26 12.18 -12.96
CA ILE A 45 10.50 11.14 -13.65
C ILE A 45 9.51 10.47 -12.69
N GLY A 46 9.95 10.11 -11.47
CA GLY A 46 9.06 9.50 -10.47
C GLY A 46 7.89 10.41 -10.11
N THR A 47 8.17 11.68 -9.81
CA THR A 47 7.11 12.66 -9.55
C THR A 47 6.19 12.85 -10.76
N ALA A 48 6.74 12.89 -11.98
CA ALA A 48 5.93 13.02 -13.19
C ALA A 48 4.97 11.83 -13.37
N ILE A 49 5.42 10.60 -13.10
CA ILE A 49 4.57 9.40 -13.16
C ILE A 49 3.43 9.50 -12.14
N VAL A 50 3.73 9.88 -10.90
CA VAL A 50 2.73 10.01 -9.83
C VAL A 50 1.71 11.11 -10.14
N VAL A 51 2.18 12.28 -10.60
CA VAL A 51 1.30 13.40 -10.99
C VAL A 51 0.42 13.03 -12.18
N LEU A 52 0.99 12.39 -13.19
CA LEU A 52 0.22 11.91 -14.35
C LEU A 52 -0.88 10.94 -13.90
N PHE A 53 -0.56 10.02 -12.99
CA PHE A 53 -1.52 9.09 -12.43
C PHE A 53 -2.67 9.83 -11.73
N ILE A 54 -2.36 10.77 -10.82
CA ILE A 54 -3.38 11.56 -10.11
C ILE A 54 -4.29 12.31 -11.08
N ILE A 55 -3.73 12.91 -12.13
CA ILE A 55 -4.52 13.65 -13.13
C ILE A 55 -5.43 12.70 -13.91
N VAL A 56 -4.91 11.56 -14.38
CA VAL A 56 -5.67 10.60 -15.19
C VAL A 56 -6.83 9.99 -14.41
N PHE A 57 -6.58 9.61 -13.16
CA PHE A 57 -7.61 9.01 -12.31
C PHE A 57 -8.49 10.07 -11.62
N SER A 58 -8.13 11.36 -11.73
CA SER A 58 -8.76 12.47 -10.99
C SER A 58 -8.90 12.20 -9.49
N ASP A 59 -8.04 11.32 -8.97
CA ASP A 59 -8.19 10.75 -7.65
C ASP A 59 -7.03 11.15 -6.74
N LYS A 60 -7.30 12.16 -5.90
CA LYS A 60 -6.34 12.68 -4.92
C LYS A 60 -6.18 11.75 -3.72
N LYS A 61 -6.97 10.66 -3.66
CA LYS A 61 -6.95 9.70 -2.55
C LYS A 61 -5.57 9.09 -2.33
N TYR A 62 -4.76 8.92 -3.37
CA TYR A 62 -3.43 8.30 -3.30
C TYR A 62 -2.27 9.26 -2.99
N GLU A 63 -2.55 10.53 -2.74
CA GLU A 63 -1.53 11.53 -2.42
C GLU A 63 -0.95 11.38 -1.01
N GLY A 64 0.37 11.46 -0.89
CA GLY A 64 1.06 11.55 0.40
C GLY A 64 0.76 10.38 1.34
N ILE A 65 0.44 10.71 2.60
CA ILE A 65 0.08 9.76 3.68
C ILE A 65 -1.38 9.26 3.52
N SER A 66 -2.06 9.61 2.41
CA SER A 66 -3.39 9.12 2.02
C SER A 66 -4.36 8.81 3.17
N LEU A 67 -4.56 9.76 4.07
CA LEU A 67 -5.46 9.60 5.22
C LEU A 67 -6.88 9.22 4.78
N TRP A 68 -7.28 9.65 3.58
CA TRP A 68 -8.53 9.27 2.91
C TRP A 68 -8.68 7.77 2.68
N ILE A 69 -7.60 7.05 2.35
CA ILE A 69 -7.63 5.59 2.15
C ILE A 69 -7.96 4.92 3.48
N THR A 70 -7.29 5.35 4.55
CA THR A 70 -7.51 4.80 5.89
C THR A 70 -8.91 5.14 6.39
N ASP A 71 -9.39 6.37 6.21
CA ASP A 71 -10.75 6.76 6.62
C ASP A 71 -11.83 5.99 5.83
N ASN A 72 -11.65 5.84 4.51
CA ASN A 72 -12.54 5.02 3.70
C ASN A 72 -12.50 3.54 4.11
N ALA A 73 -11.33 3.04 4.53
CA ALA A 73 -11.20 1.71 5.09
C ALA A 73 -12.11 1.59 6.32
N PHE A 74 -11.90 2.44 7.33
CA PHE A 74 -12.66 2.40 8.59
C PHE A 74 -14.18 2.56 8.41
N ASN A 75 -14.61 3.25 7.36
CA ASN A 75 -16.02 3.41 6.99
C ASN A 75 -16.58 2.26 6.12
N GLY A 76 -15.75 1.30 5.71
CA GLY A 76 -16.15 0.18 4.85
C GLY A 76 -16.44 0.59 3.41
N THR A 77 -15.82 1.67 2.94
CA THR A 77 -16.00 2.24 1.59
C THR A 77 -14.72 2.17 0.74
N SER A 78 -13.70 1.41 1.20
CA SER A 78 -12.53 1.13 0.38
C SER A 78 -12.88 0.37 -0.89
N GLU A 79 -12.20 0.74 -1.97
CA GLU A 79 -12.32 0.09 -3.26
C GLU A 79 -11.27 -1.02 -3.39
N TRP A 80 -11.59 -2.08 -4.15
CA TRP A 80 -10.68 -3.21 -4.35
C TRP A 80 -9.34 -2.83 -5.00
N GLN A 81 -9.30 -1.71 -5.71
CA GLN A 81 -8.11 -1.17 -6.38
C GLN A 81 -7.18 -0.39 -5.44
N ASP A 82 -7.69 0.10 -4.30
CA ASP A 82 -6.95 0.95 -3.36
C ASP A 82 -5.59 0.37 -2.94
N PRO A 83 -5.50 -0.89 -2.44
CA PRO A 83 -4.24 -1.44 -1.97
C PRO A 83 -3.21 -1.63 -3.10
N VAL A 84 -3.67 -1.96 -4.30
CA VAL A 84 -2.81 -2.22 -5.47
C VAL A 84 -2.23 -0.92 -6.01
N LEU A 85 -3.07 0.09 -6.19
CA LEU A 85 -2.66 1.40 -6.68
C LEU A 85 -1.73 2.08 -5.70
N LYS A 86 -2.03 2.00 -4.40
CA LYS A 86 -1.19 2.60 -3.38
C LYS A 86 0.18 1.92 -3.29
N LEU A 87 0.23 0.59 -3.36
CA LEU A 87 1.50 -0.16 -3.45
C LEU A 87 2.35 0.33 -4.63
N PHE A 88 1.76 0.41 -5.83
CA PHE A 88 2.48 0.82 -7.03
C PHE A 88 3.01 2.27 -6.94
N LEU A 89 2.16 3.21 -6.53
CA LEU A 89 2.52 4.63 -6.43
C LEU A 89 3.57 4.87 -5.36
N THR A 90 3.45 4.22 -4.21
CA THR A 90 4.44 4.32 -3.14
C THR A 90 5.79 3.74 -3.58
N SER A 91 5.83 2.52 -4.13
CA SER A 91 7.10 1.92 -4.59
C SER A 91 7.78 2.77 -5.67
N THR A 92 6.99 3.34 -6.60
CA THR A 92 7.50 4.26 -7.63
C THR A 92 8.09 5.52 -7.00
N SER A 93 7.38 6.13 -6.05
CA SER A 93 7.79 7.39 -5.39
C SER A 93 9.06 7.23 -4.55
N LEU A 94 9.11 6.19 -3.72
CA LEU A 94 10.24 5.92 -2.82
C LEU A 94 11.52 5.70 -3.63
N GLU A 95 11.45 4.84 -4.65
CA GLU A 95 12.63 4.47 -5.42
C GLU A 95 13.06 5.52 -6.43
N ALA A 96 12.18 6.46 -6.76
CA ALA A 96 12.56 7.68 -7.47
C ALA A 96 13.51 8.57 -6.64
N GLY A 97 13.58 8.35 -5.33
CA GLY A 97 14.38 9.12 -4.39
C GLY A 97 13.60 10.25 -3.72
N LEU A 98 12.26 10.18 -3.73
CA LEU A 98 11.44 11.08 -2.92
C LEU A 98 11.53 10.66 -1.45
N GLN A 99 11.74 11.64 -0.58
CA GLN A 99 11.81 11.38 0.85
C GLN A 99 10.41 11.13 1.39
N GLY A 100 10.19 9.93 1.93
CA GLY A 100 8.94 9.49 2.52
C GLY A 100 9.17 8.24 3.37
N GLY A 101 8.26 7.98 4.30
CA GLY A 101 8.30 6.75 5.09
C GLY A 101 7.62 5.60 4.35
N GLU A 102 8.24 4.43 4.34
CA GLU A 102 7.60 3.20 3.81
C GLU A 102 6.49 2.73 4.76
N VAL A 103 6.67 2.94 6.06
CA VAL A 103 5.80 2.45 7.13
C VAL A 103 4.36 2.99 7.03
N PRO A 104 4.12 4.30 6.88
CA PRO A 104 2.76 4.82 6.73
C PRO A 104 2.04 4.25 5.50
N SER A 105 2.71 4.19 4.35
CA SER A 105 2.11 3.63 3.14
C SER A 105 1.76 2.15 3.28
N LEU A 106 2.58 1.38 3.97
CA LEU A 106 2.30 0.00 4.30
C LEU A 106 1.05 -0.13 5.19
N PHE A 107 0.86 0.78 6.16
CA PHE A 107 -0.39 0.83 6.93
C PHE A 107 -1.59 1.11 6.04
N GLU A 108 -1.50 2.07 5.12
CA GLU A 108 -2.60 2.44 4.21
C GLU A 108 -2.97 1.28 3.24
N ILE A 109 -1.97 0.53 2.76
CA ILE A 109 -2.18 -0.67 1.93
C ILE A 109 -2.83 -1.78 2.78
N GLY A 110 -2.38 -1.94 4.03
CA GLY A 110 -2.91 -2.91 4.98
C GLY A 110 -4.38 -2.65 5.34
N THR A 111 -4.71 -1.42 5.70
CA THR A 111 -6.07 -1.02 6.07
C THR A 111 -7.01 -1.14 4.88
N SER A 112 -6.65 -0.62 3.70
CA SER A 112 -7.51 -0.73 2.52
C SER A 112 -7.80 -2.17 2.11
N LEU A 113 -6.79 -3.06 2.10
CA LEU A 113 -7.01 -4.48 1.82
C LEU A 113 -7.85 -5.15 2.92
N GLY A 114 -7.64 -4.78 4.19
CA GLY A 114 -8.42 -5.28 5.32
C GLY A 114 -9.90 -4.92 5.20
N SER A 115 -10.19 -3.68 4.79
CA SER A 115 -11.55 -3.21 4.55
C SER A 115 -12.22 -3.97 3.43
N VAL A 116 -11.52 -4.17 2.31
CA VAL A 116 -12.03 -4.95 1.16
C VAL A 116 -12.38 -6.36 1.60
N ILE A 117 -11.50 -7.04 2.35
CA ILE A 117 -11.77 -8.38 2.90
C ILE A 117 -12.97 -8.34 3.87
N GLY A 118 -13.05 -7.35 4.75
CA GLY A 118 -14.14 -7.19 5.71
C GLY A 118 -15.50 -7.02 5.05
N GLN A 119 -15.56 -6.17 4.01
CA GLN A 119 -16.75 -5.97 3.17
C GLN A 119 -17.20 -7.28 2.52
N PHE A 120 -16.28 -8.09 1.97
CA PHE A 120 -16.62 -9.37 1.34
C PHE A 120 -17.10 -10.44 2.33
N VAL A 121 -16.51 -10.49 3.53
CA VAL A 121 -16.80 -11.56 4.50
C VAL A 121 -18.01 -11.23 5.39
N GLY A 122 -18.41 -9.95 5.43
CA GLY A 122 -19.48 -9.44 6.28
C GLY A 122 -19.08 -9.29 7.74
N ILE A 123 -17.80 -9.00 8.01
CA ILE A 123 -17.27 -8.69 9.34
C ILE A 123 -17.06 -7.18 9.42
N SER A 124 -17.16 -6.61 10.63
CA SER A 124 -16.87 -5.19 10.85
C SER A 124 -15.53 -4.79 10.20
N PRO A 125 -15.53 -3.92 9.18
CA PRO A 125 -14.34 -3.54 8.45
C PRO A 125 -13.25 -3.01 9.39
N SER A 126 -13.64 -2.16 10.34
CA SER A 126 -12.76 -1.55 11.34
C SER A 126 -11.98 -2.56 12.19
N PHE A 127 -12.54 -3.75 12.44
CA PHE A 127 -11.86 -4.79 13.23
C PHE A 127 -10.76 -5.47 12.42
N ILE A 128 -11.04 -5.85 11.18
CA ILE A 128 -10.05 -6.50 10.30
C ILE A 128 -8.96 -5.49 9.95
N GLU A 129 -9.31 -4.25 9.63
CA GLU A 129 -8.34 -3.21 9.31
C GLU A 129 -7.33 -2.94 10.41
N ALA A 130 -7.78 -2.83 11.66
CA ALA A 130 -6.88 -2.60 12.79
C ALA A 130 -5.90 -3.76 12.97
N LEU A 131 -6.36 -5.00 12.78
CA LEU A 131 -5.51 -6.19 12.84
C LEU A 131 -4.50 -6.22 11.70
N GLU A 132 -4.91 -5.82 10.50
CA GLU A 132 -4.06 -5.88 9.32
C GLU A 132 -3.04 -4.75 9.27
N MET A 133 -3.38 -3.59 9.81
CA MET A 133 -2.41 -2.52 10.07
C MET A 133 -1.24 -3.03 10.94
N ILE A 134 -1.52 -3.75 12.02
CA ILE A 134 -0.50 -4.32 12.92
C ILE A 134 0.29 -5.43 12.20
N THR A 135 -0.41 -6.32 11.50
CA THR A 135 0.21 -7.46 10.79
C THR A 135 1.17 -7.01 9.71
N VAL A 136 0.85 -5.95 8.96
CA VAL A 136 1.72 -5.41 7.92
C VAL A 136 3.03 -4.85 8.48
N PHE A 137 2.95 -4.10 9.58
CA PHE A 137 4.16 -3.59 10.24
C PHE A 137 5.03 -4.72 10.76
N ARG A 138 4.40 -5.72 11.37
CA ARG A 138 5.05 -6.94 11.85
C ARG A 138 5.79 -7.66 10.72
N CYS A 139 5.12 -7.93 9.61
CA CYS A 139 5.68 -8.61 8.45
C CYS A 139 6.86 -7.84 7.83
N THR A 140 6.80 -6.51 7.82
CA THR A 140 7.84 -5.66 7.24
C THR A 140 9.07 -5.57 8.13
N THR A 141 8.87 -5.43 9.44
CA THR A 141 9.95 -5.31 10.44
C THR A 141 10.50 -6.66 10.90
N ASN A 142 9.89 -7.77 10.46
CA ASN A 142 10.19 -9.14 10.90
C ASN A 142 10.29 -9.26 12.43
N SER A 143 9.44 -8.51 13.14
CA SER A 143 9.40 -8.48 14.61
C SER A 143 8.17 -9.25 15.10
N PRO A 144 8.26 -10.02 16.21
CA PRO A 144 7.18 -10.92 16.65
C PRO A 144 5.92 -10.20 17.11
#